data_AF-A0A7X7BGC5-F1
#
_entry.id   AF-A0A7X7BGC5-F1
#
_cell.length_a   1.000
_cell.length_b   1.000
_cell.length_c   1.000
_cell.angle_alpha   90.00
_cell.angle_beta   90.00
_cell.angle_gamma   90.00
#
_symmetry.space_group_name_H-M   'P 1'
#
loop_
_entity.id
_entity.type
_entity.pdbx_description
1 polymer ?
#
loop_
_entity_poly.entity_id
_entity_poly.type
_entity_poly.pdbx_seq_one_letter_code
_entity_poly.pdbx_strand_id
1 'polypeptide(L)'
;QPLTSAAEALIAKPGMTFDGYYANPELTIPFTFGDFEFQEPILSKEEIYAQLFELFPDYFEEIEYEEPEEDEETEYDTSDLFINKLGYALTTEDETALAEIRAAKDAIYEETIDYYLENAGNRTIYLKYTDGRYIQISRASDLKALGKTGFLGIDKTGNEIDGYIITKDIDFAGESLAMPESFSGKIVGNGYTLKNIRLKSKSKKMDQDTHKDLALFYELNGAEIENINFEDAVVELDVKSGISVDAAFLAIKSTDTTLSNVKFTNLTITSGKGDDGQALYQLGDLFVEESGTKADGVSGENIEITASDAALINRFLDVTQ
;
A
#
# COMPACT_ATOMS: atom_id res chain seq x y z
N GLN A 1 5.26 13.71 7.16
CA GLN A 1 5.70 12.68 8.13
C GLN A 1 4.46 12.00 8.74
N PRO A 2 4.38 10.65 8.80
CA PRO A 2 3.25 9.98 9.46
C PRO A 2 3.17 10.39 10.95
N LEU A 3 1.97 10.36 11.53
CA LEU A 3 1.78 10.66 12.94
C LEU A 3 2.62 9.71 13.81
N THR A 4 3.14 10.22 14.91
CA THR A 4 3.89 9.39 15.87
C THR A 4 2.96 8.34 16.48
N SER A 5 3.50 7.21 16.93
CA SER A 5 2.71 6.16 17.59
C SER A 5 1.94 6.67 18.82
N ALA A 6 2.45 7.71 19.49
CA ALA A 6 1.76 8.38 20.59
C ALA A 6 0.54 9.18 20.13
N ALA A 7 0.60 9.81 18.95
CA ALA A 7 -0.54 10.48 18.35
C ALA A 7 -1.57 9.49 17.80
N GLU A 8 -1.14 8.35 17.26
CA GLU A 8 -2.04 7.25 16.87
C GLU A 8 -2.83 6.69 18.06
N ALA A 9 -2.22 6.63 19.25
CA ALA A 9 -2.92 6.21 20.47
C ALA A 9 -4.06 7.16 20.89
N LEU A 10 -3.98 8.46 20.54
CA LEU A 10 -5.02 9.43 20.85
C LEU A 10 -6.26 9.30 19.96
N ILE A 11 -6.09 8.74 18.76
CA ILE A 11 -7.18 8.53 17.80
C ILE A 11 -7.73 7.10 17.86
N ALA A 12 -7.07 6.19 18.58
CA ALA A 12 -7.53 4.81 18.74
C ALA A 12 -8.95 4.74 19.32
N LYS A 13 -9.81 3.94 18.69
CA LYS A 13 -11.17 3.68 19.14
C LYS A 13 -11.27 2.27 19.72
N PRO A 14 -11.85 2.08 20.92
CA PRO A 14 -12.01 0.76 21.51
C PRO A 14 -12.77 -0.19 20.57
N GLY A 15 -12.24 -1.38 20.38
CA GLY A 15 -12.84 -2.40 19.51
C GLY A 15 -12.71 -2.15 18.01
N MET A 16 -12.04 -1.07 17.57
CA MET A 16 -11.86 -0.78 16.15
C MET A 16 -10.39 -0.77 15.76
N THR A 17 -10.12 -1.18 14.53
CA THR A 17 -8.80 -1.07 13.89
C THR A 17 -8.74 0.22 13.09
N PHE A 18 -7.68 1.01 13.29
CA PHE A 18 -7.41 2.18 12.47
C PHE A 18 -6.84 1.74 11.13
N ASP A 19 -7.41 2.19 10.00
CA ASP A 19 -7.05 1.76 8.65
C ASP A 19 -6.16 2.76 7.89
N GLY A 20 -6.07 4.00 8.36
CA GLY A 20 -5.26 5.05 7.74
C GLY A 20 -6.00 6.37 7.54
N TYR A 21 -5.30 7.28 6.87
CA TYR A 21 -5.71 8.66 6.62
C TYR A 21 -6.12 8.82 5.16
N TYR A 22 -7.19 9.56 4.91
CA TYR A 22 -7.77 9.76 3.58
C TYR A 22 -8.06 11.23 3.31
N ALA A 23 -7.89 11.63 2.04
CA ALA A 23 -8.07 13.00 1.58
C ALA A 23 -9.53 13.35 1.25
N ASN A 24 -10.39 12.33 1.13
CA ASN A 24 -11.79 12.49 0.74
C ASN A 24 -12.74 11.72 1.68
N PRO A 25 -14.00 12.18 1.83
CA PRO A 25 -14.96 11.55 2.74
C PRO A 25 -15.38 10.13 2.35
N GLU A 26 -15.22 9.75 1.07
CA GLU A 26 -15.50 8.39 0.60
C GLU A 26 -14.39 7.39 0.97
N LEU A 27 -13.27 7.86 1.54
CA LEU A 27 -12.17 7.02 2.04
C LEU A 27 -11.53 6.16 0.93
N THR A 28 -11.39 6.73 -0.27
CA THR A 28 -10.83 6.05 -1.45
C THR A 28 -9.47 6.60 -1.86
N ILE A 29 -9.12 7.82 -1.44
CA ILE A 29 -7.86 8.48 -1.78
C ILE A 29 -7.00 8.58 -0.51
N PRO A 30 -5.91 7.80 -0.38
CA PRO A 30 -5.01 7.89 0.76
C PRO A 30 -4.44 9.30 0.91
N PHE A 31 -4.34 9.79 2.15
CA PHE A 31 -3.73 11.08 2.45
C PHE A 31 -2.22 10.94 2.62
N THR A 32 -1.46 11.74 1.87
CA THR A 32 0.01 11.74 1.90
C THR A 32 0.53 12.93 2.70
N PHE A 33 1.20 12.68 3.82
CA PHE A 33 1.80 13.72 4.67
C PHE A 33 3.10 14.33 4.11
N GLY A 34 3.36 14.16 2.81
CA GLY A 34 4.58 14.58 2.12
C GLY A 34 4.43 15.85 1.30
N ASP A 35 3.20 16.23 0.95
CA ASP A 35 2.92 17.33 0.01
C ASP A 35 2.82 18.68 0.73
N PHE A 36 3.67 18.89 1.73
CA PHE A 36 3.85 20.20 2.36
C PHE A 36 5.31 20.60 2.16
N GLU A 37 5.56 21.35 1.09
CA GLU A 37 6.79 22.11 0.95
C GLU A 37 6.64 23.37 1.80
N PHE A 38 7.37 23.40 2.91
CA PHE A 38 7.54 24.62 3.67
C PHE A 38 8.30 25.62 2.78
N GLN A 39 7.61 26.63 2.28
CA GLN A 39 8.24 27.90 1.85
C GLN A 39 8.25 28.84 3.05
N GLU A 40 9.08 29.88 3.10
CA GLU A 40 9.02 30.87 4.19
C GLU A 40 7.87 31.88 4.01
N PRO A 41 7.22 32.38 5.10
CA PRO A 41 6.02 33.23 5.03
C PRO A 41 6.19 34.53 4.28
N ILE A 42 7.44 34.95 4.20
CA ILE A 42 7.87 36.21 3.64
C ILE A 42 9.23 35.91 3.03
N LEU A 43 9.37 36.03 1.71
CA LEU A 43 10.67 36.04 1.06
C LEU A 43 11.54 37.13 1.71
N SER A 44 12.80 36.80 1.98
CA SER A 44 13.77 37.80 2.41
C SER A 44 13.91 38.89 1.36
N LYS A 45 14.36 40.08 1.78
CA LYS A 45 14.51 41.18 0.83
C LYS A 45 15.56 40.85 -0.23
N GLU A 46 16.60 40.12 0.16
CA GLU A 46 17.62 39.57 -0.72
C GLU A 46 17.01 38.69 -1.83
N GLU A 47 16.10 37.78 -1.49
CA GLU A 47 15.43 36.90 -2.46
C GLU A 47 14.51 37.67 -3.42
N ILE A 48 13.81 38.70 -2.92
CA ILE A 48 12.94 39.54 -3.75
C ILE A 48 13.77 40.32 -4.77
N TYR A 49 14.88 40.93 -4.37
CA TYR A 49 15.73 41.68 -5.29
C TYR A 49 16.50 40.77 -6.25
N ALA A 50 16.85 39.53 -5.84
CA ALA A 50 17.40 38.54 -6.77
C ALA A 50 16.38 38.15 -7.87
N GLN A 51 15.11 37.93 -7.52
CA GLN A 51 14.06 37.65 -8.52
C GLN A 51 13.80 38.86 -9.42
N LEU A 52 13.82 40.08 -8.87
CA LEU A 52 13.69 41.30 -9.67
C LEU A 52 14.87 41.49 -10.62
N PHE A 53 16.10 41.14 -10.21
CA PHE A 53 17.27 41.15 -11.06
C PHE A 53 17.14 40.16 -12.23
N GLU A 54 16.63 38.95 -11.99
CA GLU A 54 16.37 37.96 -13.06
C GLU A 54 15.29 38.43 -14.05
N LEU A 55 14.25 39.11 -13.56
CA LEU A 55 13.14 39.60 -14.38
C LEU A 55 13.49 40.88 -15.16
N PHE A 56 14.37 41.73 -14.60
CA PHE A 56 14.75 43.03 -15.16
C PHE A 56 16.27 43.23 -15.21
N PRO A 57 17.05 42.33 -15.83
CA PRO A 57 18.53 42.40 -15.80
C PRO A 57 19.09 43.66 -16.45
N ASP A 58 18.33 44.30 -17.35
CA ASP A 58 18.73 45.53 -18.04
C ASP A 58 18.63 46.78 -17.15
N TYR A 59 17.93 46.70 -16.01
CA TYR A 59 17.67 47.83 -15.10
C TYR A 59 18.37 47.72 -13.75
N PHE A 60 19.12 46.64 -13.55
CA PHE A 60 19.88 46.39 -12.32
C PHE A 60 21.34 46.04 -12.65
N GLU A 61 22.24 46.47 -11.77
CA GLU A 61 23.67 46.14 -11.78
C GLU A 61 24.04 45.48 -10.45
N GLU A 62 24.86 44.42 -10.47
CA GLU A 62 25.49 43.90 -9.25
C GLU A 62 26.61 44.84 -8.80
N ILE A 63 26.55 45.29 -7.55
CA ILE A 63 27.55 46.17 -6.94
C ILE A 63 28.10 45.57 -5.65
N GLU A 64 29.36 45.88 -5.34
CA GLU A 64 29.95 45.61 -4.03
C GLU A 64 29.78 46.86 -3.16
N TYR A 65 28.92 46.80 -2.14
CA TYR A 65 28.65 47.95 -1.26
C TYR A 65 29.77 48.13 -0.24
N GLU A 66 30.42 49.29 -0.28
CA GLU A 66 31.33 49.75 0.77
C GLU A 66 30.63 50.78 1.65
N GLU A 67 30.64 50.56 2.97
CA GLU A 67 30.06 51.51 3.93
C GLU A 67 30.98 52.74 4.03
N PRO A 68 30.48 53.97 3.75
CA PRO A 68 31.31 55.17 3.81
C PRO A 68 31.76 55.45 5.24
N GLU A 69 32.98 55.97 5.43
CA GLU A 69 33.49 56.37 6.74
C GLU A 69 32.61 57.50 7.34
N GLU A 70 32.25 57.38 8.64
CA GLU A 70 31.21 58.18 9.34
C GLU A 70 31.37 59.71 9.29
N ASP A 71 32.49 60.25 8.79
CA ASP A 71 32.88 61.66 8.92
C ASP A 71 32.84 62.49 7.62
N GLU A 72 32.36 61.93 6.50
CA GLU A 72 32.07 62.74 5.31
C GLU A 72 30.59 63.15 5.27
N GLU A 73 30.29 64.42 5.59
CA GLU A 73 29.03 65.08 5.19
C GLU A 73 29.00 65.18 3.66
N THR A 74 28.74 64.06 3.01
CA THR A 74 28.57 63.97 1.57
C THR A 74 27.10 64.12 1.24
N GLU A 75 26.82 65.04 0.32
CA GLU A 75 25.54 65.28 -0.33
C GLU A 75 25.20 64.13 -1.31
N TYR A 76 25.44 62.88 -0.91
CA TYR A 76 25.12 61.71 -1.72
C TYR A 76 23.61 61.45 -1.70
N ASP A 77 23.06 61.20 -2.89
CA ASP A 77 21.68 60.76 -3.04
C ASP A 77 21.51 59.39 -2.37
N THR A 78 20.92 59.39 -1.18
CA THR A 78 20.69 58.17 -0.38
C THR A 78 19.47 57.38 -0.83
N SER A 79 18.80 57.79 -1.93
CA SER A 79 17.54 57.19 -2.36
C SER A 79 17.65 55.67 -2.59
N ASP A 80 18.81 55.21 -3.09
CA ASP A 80 19.05 53.80 -3.43
C ASP A 80 19.95 53.06 -2.44
N LEU A 81 20.33 53.71 -1.33
CA LEU A 81 21.26 53.18 -0.33
C LEU A 81 20.80 51.84 0.27
N PHE A 82 19.49 51.63 0.31
CA PHE A 82 18.89 50.37 0.74
C PHE A 82 19.10 49.21 -0.26
N ILE A 83 19.00 49.49 -1.56
CA ILE A 83 19.17 48.50 -2.63
C ILE A 83 20.66 48.18 -2.81
N ASN A 84 21.48 49.22 -2.71
CA ASN A 84 22.94 49.13 -2.77
C ASN A 84 23.47 48.20 -1.68
N LYS A 85 22.96 48.31 -0.44
CA LYS A 85 23.30 47.40 0.67
C LYS A 85 22.96 45.92 0.41
N LEU A 86 22.03 45.64 -0.51
CA LEU A 86 21.67 44.28 -0.94
C LEU A 86 22.52 43.78 -2.11
N GLY A 87 23.49 44.59 -2.58
CA GLY A 87 24.39 44.25 -3.67
C GLY A 87 23.87 44.60 -5.06
N TYR A 88 22.83 45.43 -5.16
CA TYR A 88 22.25 45.83 -6.45
C TYR A 88 22.17 47.36 -6.57
N ALA A 89 22.38 47.90 -7.78
CA ALA A 89 22.11 49.29 -8.12
C ALA A 89 21.07 49.37 -9.24
N LEU A 90 20.12 50.30 -9.13
CA LEU A 90 19.19 50.63 -10.21
C LEU A 90 19.92 51.49 -11.24
N THR A 91 19.86 51.09 -12.51
CA THR A 91 20.55 51.79 -13.62
C THR A 91 19.62 52.65 -14.45
N THR A 92 18.34 52.76 -14.06
CA THR A 92 17.29 53.48 -14.80
C THR A 92 16.62 54.56 -13.96
N GLU A 93 16.41 55.72 -14.58
CA GLU A 93 15.61 56.83 -14.06
C GLU A 93 14.24 56.93 -14.78
N ASP A 94 13.93 56.01 -15.70
CA ASP A 94 12.68 56.02 -16.45
C ASP A 94 11.50 55.67 -15.54
N GLU A 95 10.58 56.62 -15.35
CA GLU A 95 9.37 56.46 -14.53
C GLU A 95 8.51 55.26 -14.99
N THR A 96 8.52 54.92 -16.27
CA THR A 96 7.74 53.78 -16.79
C THR A 96 8.36 52.44 -16.40
N ALA A 97 9.68 52.30 -16.57
CA ALA A 97 10.43 51.12 -16.13
C ALA A 97 10.36 50.94 -14.60
N LEU A 98 10.48 52.03 -13.85
CA LEU A 98 10.34 52.01 -12.39
C LEU A 98 8.93 51.59 -11.94
N ALA A 99 7.89 51.97 -12.69
CA ALA A 99 6.52 51.53 -12.42
C ALA A 99 6.34 50.02 -12.67
N GLU A 100 6.96 49.48 -13.74
CA GLU A 100 6.94 48.04 -14.03
C GLU A 100 7.68 47.22 -12.96
N ILE A 101 8.85 47.67 -12.52
CA ILE A 101 9.62 47.03 -11.43
C ILE A 101 8.82 47.02 -10.13
N ARG A 102 8.16 48.13 -9.79
CA ARG A 102 7.28 48.21 -8.60
C ARG A 102 6.10 47.24 -8.71
N ALA A 103 5.44 47.17 -9.86
CA ALA A 103 4.32 46.26 -10.09
C ALA A 103 4.75 44.79 -10.00
N ALA A 104 5.92 44.44 -10.54
CA ALA A 104 6.47 43.09 -10.44
C ALA A 104 6.82 42.71 -9.00
N LYS A 105 7.41 43.64 -8.23
CA LYS A 105 7.67 43.44 -6.80
C LYS A 105 6.38 43.19 -6.02
N ASP A 106 5.33 43.96 -6.29
CA ASP A 106 4.03 43.78 -5.66
C ASP A 106 3.43 42.41 -6.04
N ALA A 107 3.57 41.98 -7.29
CA ALA A 107 3.14 40.65 -7.74
C ALA A 107 3.88 39.49 -7.03
N ILE A 108 5.19 39.62 -6.80
CA ILE A 108 5.99 38.62 -6.04
C ILE A 108 5.46 38.50 -4.59
N TYR A 109 5.10 39.64 -3.97
CA TYR A 109 4.50 39.62 -2.64
C TYR A 109 3.12 38.95 -2.62
N GLU A 110 2.25 39.29 -3.57
CA GLU A 110 0.91 38.68 -3.68
C GLU A 110 1.01 37.17 -3.96
N GLU A 111 1.91 36.72 -4.84
CA GLU A 111 2.12 35.29 -5.11
C GLU A 111 2.59 34.52 -3.88
N THR A 112 3.50 35.12 -3.10
CA THR A 112 3.97 34.52 -1.84
C THR A 112 2.83 34.43 -0.81
N ILE A 113 1.98 35.46 -0.72
CA ILE A 113 0.81 35.49 0.17
C ILE A 113 -0.22 34.45 -0.26
N ASP A 114 -0.51 34.33 -1.56
CA ASP A 114 -1.47 33.37 -2.10
C ASP A 114 -1.00 31.93 -1.88
N TYR A 115 0.27 31.62 -2.15
CA TYR A 115 0.87 30.33 -1.81
C TYR A 115 0.68 29.99 -0.33
N TYR A 116 0.89 30.99 0.53
CA TYR A 116 0.70 30.85 1.97
C TYR A 116 -0.75 30.62 2.38
N LEU A 117 -1.70 31.35 1.80
CA LEU A 117 -3.12 31.21 2.10
C LEU A 117 -3.68 29.85 1.61
N GLU A 118 -3.25 29.39 0.44
CA GLU A 118 -3.63 28.08 -0.10
C GLU A 118 -3.04 26.93 0.74
N ASN A 119 -1.78 27.05 1.16
CA ASN A 119 -1.10 25.99 1.93
C ASN A 119 -1.37 26.01 3.44
N ALA A 120 -1.69 27.18 4.02
CA ALA A 120 -2.10 27.32 5.42
C ALA A 120 -3.61 27.06 5.63
N GLY A 121 -4.36 26.82 4.55
CA GLY A 121 -5.76 26.41 4.62
C GLY A 121 -5.93 25.13 5.45
N ASN A 122 -7.02 25.06 6.21
CA ASN A 122 -7.37 23.87 6.99
C ASN A 122 -7.47 22.64 6.08
N ARG A 123 -6.50 21.73 6.13
CA ARG A 123 -6.58 20.43 5.45
C ARG A 123 -7.48 19.51 6.27
N THR A 124 -8.61 19.10 5.69
CA THR A 124 -9.49 18.09 6.31
C THR A 124 -8.92 16.70 6.04
N ILE A 125 -8.63 15.96 7.09
CA ILE A 125 -8.13 14.58 7.02
C ILE A 125 -9.23 13.65 7.56
N TYR A 126 -9.59 12.64 6.77
CA TYR A 126 -10.56 11.64 7.16
C TYR A 126 -9.84 10.41 7.74
N LEU A 127 -10.33 9.88 8.85
CA LEU A 127 -9.79 8.69 9.49
C LEU A 127 -10.73 7.51 9.27
N LYS A 128 -10.22 6.43 8.67
CA LYS A 128 -10.98 5.19 8.46
C LYS A 128 -10.76 4.24 9.63
N TYR A 129 -11.86 3.68 10.15
CA TYR A 129 -11.84 2.65 11.18
C TYR A 129 -12.70 1.48 10.73
N THR A 130 -12.19 0.27 10.94
CA THR A 130 -12.94 -0.97 10.77
C THR A 130 -13.29 -1.52 12.15
N ASP A 131 -14.55 -1.91 12.36
CA ASP A 131 -14.98 -2.55 13.61
C ASP A 131 -14.36 -3.95 13.71
N GLY A 132 -13.84 -4.29 14.89
CA GLY A 132 -13.05 -5.49 15.14
C GLY A 132 -11.53 -5.26 15.16
N ARG A 133 -10.82 -6.32 15.54
CA ARG A 133 -9.38 -6.42 15.67
C ARG A 133 -8.80 -7.04 14.41
N TYR A 134 -8.27 -6.20 13.54
CA TYR A 134 -7.67 -6.58 12.27
C TYR A 134 -6.18 -6.33 12.29
N ILE A 135 -5.44 -7.13 11.53
CA ILE A 135 -4.02 -6.88 11.25
C ILE A 135 -3.93 -6.31 9.84
N GLN A 136 -3.31 -5.13 9.72
CA GLN A 136 -2.96 -4.57 8.43
C GLN A 136 -1.74 -5.29 7.86
N ILE A 137 -1.85 -5.73 6.61
CA ILE A 137 -0.81 -6.47 5.90
C ILE A 137 -0.36 -5.62 4.71
N SER A 138 0.90 -5.18 4.77
CA SER A 138 1.56 -4.40 3.71
C SER A 138 2.69 -5.17 3.01
N ARG A 139 3.06 -6.33 3.58
CA ARG A 139 4.12 -7.25 3.12
C ARG A 139 3.93 -8.62 3.77
N ALA A 140 4.49 -9.66 3.17
CA ALA A 140 4.34 -11.04 3.65
C ALA A 140 4.78 -11.23 5.12
N SER A 141 5.84 -10.55 5.57
CA SER A 141 6.32 -10.65 6.95
C SER A 141 5.34 -10.14 8.01
N ASP A 142 4.33 -9.35 7.63
CA ASP A 142 3.30 -8.86 8.55
C ASP A 142 2.35 -10.00 8.97
N LEU A 143 2.23 -11.07 8.16
CA LEU A 143 1.49 -12.31 8.47
C LEU A 143 2.23 -13.24 9.43
N LYS A 144 3.41 -12.85 9.93
CA LYS A 144 4.20 -13.69 10.83
C LYS A 144 3.62 -13.64 12.25
N ALA A 145 3.11 -14.78 12.73
CA ALA A 145 2.64 -14.98 14.09
C ALA A 145 3.19 -16.31 14.65
N LEU A 146 3.66 -16.27 15.91
CA LEU A 146 4.22 -17.43 16.62
C LEU A 146 5.27 -18.23 15.81
N GLY A 147 6.08 -17.54 15.00
CA GLY A 147 7.15 -18.15 14.20
C GLY A 147 6.70 -18.77 12.87
N LYS A 148 5.41 -18.71 12.54
CA LYS A 148 4.84 -19.15 11.26
C LYS A 148 4.34 -17.94 10.47
N THR A 149 4.38 -18.02 9.14
CA THR A 149 3.82 -16.99 8.26
C THR A 149 2.53 -17.55 7.65
N GLY A 150 1.41 -16.84 7.77
CA GLY A 150 0.14 -17.28 7.18
C GLY A 150 -1.06 -16.54 7.76
N PHE A 151 -2.24 -16.82 7.23
CA PHE A 151 -3.51 -16.30 7.73
C PHE A 151 -3.98 -17.12 8.94
N LEU A 152 -3.24 -17.05 10.04
CA LEU A 152 -3.40 -17.94 11.20
C LEU A 152 -4.57 -17.59 12.12
N GLY A 153 -5.31 -16.50 11.88
CA GLY A 153 -6.39 -16.04 12.76
C GLY A 153 -5.91 -15.51 14.12
N ILE A 154 -4.61 -15.22 14.25
CA ILE A 154 -3.99 -14.72 15.49
C ILE A 154 -2.97 -13.63 15.22
N ASP A 155 -2.70 -12.81 16.23
CA ASP A 155 -1.61 -11.83 16.24
C ASP A 155 -0.26 -12.45 16.66
N LYS A 156 0.78 -11.61 16.66
CA LYS A 156 2.15 -11.98 17.06
C LYS A 156 2.27 -12.54 18.47
N THR A 157 1.30 -12.23 19.33
CA THR A 157 1.23 -12.68 20.73
C THR A 157 0.33 -13.92 20.92
N GLY A 158 -0.34 -14.39 19.86
CA GLY A 158 -1.22 -15.55 19.88
C GLY A 158 -2.67 -15.25 20.24
N ASN A 159 -3.06 -13.97 20.32
CA ASN A 159 -4.45 -13.60 20.57
C ASN A 159 -5.24 -13.65 19.26
N GLU A 160 -6.49 -14.10 19.33
CA GLU A 160 -7.40 -14.15 18.18
C GLU A 160 -7.63 -12.77 17.58
N ILE A 161 -7.88 -12.73 16.27
CA ILE A 161 -8.20 -11.51 15.52
C ILE A 161 -9.45 -11.78 14.69
N ASP A 162 -10.17 -10.71 14.37
CA ASP A 162 -11.34 -10.78 13.50
C ASP A 162 -10.93 -10.93 12.03
N GLY A 163 -9.72 -10.51 11.65
CA GLY A 163 -9.29 -10.65 10.27
C GLY A 163 -8.02 -9.91 9.86
N TYR A 164 -7.87 -9.79 8.55
CA TYR A 164 -6.72 -9.19 7.87
C TYR A 164 -7.18 -8.13 6.88
N ILE A 165 -6.46 -7.00 6.83
CA ILE A 165 -6.71 -5.93 5.87
C ILE A 165 -5.47 -5.77 5.01
N ILE A 166 -5.59 -6.04 3.72
CA ILE A 166 -4.51 -5.87 2.76
C ILE A 166 -4.44 -4.38 2.38
N THR A 167 -3.25 -3.79 2.48
CA THR A 167 -3.05 -2.35 2.26
C THR A 167 -2.20 -2.03 1.04
N LYS A 168 -1.59 -3.05 0.41
CA LYS A 168 -0.79 -2.99 -0.82
C LYS A 168 -0.80 -4.33 -1.52
N ASP A 169 -0.37 -4.36 -2.79
CA ASP A 169 0.01 -5.62 -3.44
C ASP A 169 1.15 -6.30 -2.67
N ILE A 170 1.07 -7.63 -2.54
CA ILE A 170 2.02 -8.42 -1.75
C ILE A 170 2.59 -9.53 -2.63
N ASP A 171 3.92 -9.58 -2.70
CA ASP A 171 4.65 -10.68 -3.32
C ASP A 171 5.07 -11.71 -2.27
N PHE A 172 4.69 -12.97 -2.46
CA PHE A 172 5.04 -14.12 -1.62
C PHE A 172 6.20 -14.95 -2.19
N ALA A 173 6.92 -14.46 -3.21
CA ALA A 173 8.07 -15.16 -3.76
C ALA A 173 9.11 -15.50 -2.68
N GLY A 174 9.35 -16.80 -2.48
CA GLY A 174 10.31 -17.31 -1.48
C GLY A 174 9.74 -17.46 -0.06
N GLU A 175 8.49 -17.07 0.17
CA GLU A 175 7.83 -17.23 1.45
C GLU A 175 7.27 -18.65 1.63
N SER A 176 7.32 -19.15 2.87
CA SER A 176 6.73 -20.42 3.25
C SER A 176 5.49 -20.17 4.10
N LEU A 177 4.32 -20.41 3.52
CA LEU A 177 3.05 -20.24 4.23
C LEU A 177 2.70 -21.50 5.03
N ALA A 178 2.23 -21.29 6.25
CA ALA A 178 1.67 -22.33 7.09
C ALA A 178 0.15 -22.40 6.90
N MET A 179 -0.35 -23.63 6.72
CA MET A 179 -1.77 -23.92 6.66
C MET A 179 -2.35 -23.98 8.09
N PRO A 180 -3.27 -23.08 8.48
CA PRO A 180 -4.00 -23.17 9.73
C PRO A 180 -5.05 -24.28 9.66
N GLU A 181 -5.36 -24.88 10.83
CA GLU A 181 -6.41 -25.90 10.96
C GLU A 181 -7.79 -25.35 10.61
N SER A 182 -8.11 -24.13 11.02
CA SER A 182 -9.38 -23.48 10.71
C SER A 182 -9.22 -21.98 10.68
N PHE A 183 -10.02 -21.30 9.86
CA PHE A 183 -10.15 -19.85 9.84
C PHE A 183 -11.62 -19.46 9.62
N SER A 184 -12.11 -18.54 10.46
CA SER A 184 -13.49 -18.02 10.44
C SER A 184 -13.54 -16.49 10.40
N GLY A 185 -12.38 -15.85 10.20
CA GLY A 185 -12.28 -14.39 10.17
C GLY A 185 -12.56 -13.82 8.78
N LYS A 186 -12.25 -12.53 8.64
CA LYS A 186 -12.43 -11.78 7.40
C LYS A 186 -11.09 -11.40 6.75
N ILE A 187 -10.97 -11.54 5.44
CA ILE A 187 -9.85 -11.04 4.65
C ILE A 187 -10.39 -9.95 3.72
N VAL A 188 -10.03 -8.71 4.03
CA VAL A 188 -10.39 -7.53 3.23
C VAL A 188 -9.22 -7.17 2.33
N GLY A 189 -9.33 -7.47 1.04
CA GLY A 189 -8.26 -7.25 0.08
C GLY A 189 -8.11 -5.80 -0.40
N ASN A 190 -9.13 -4.94 -0.24
CA ASN A 190 -9.16 -3.55 -0.74
C ASN A 190 -8.80 -3.40 -2.25
N GLY A 191 -9.02 -4.44 -3.05
CA GLY A 191 -8.69 -4.49 -4.48
C GLY A 191 -7.23 -4.84 -4.80
N TYR A 192 -6.39 -5.06 -3.79
CA TYR A 192 -4.98 -5.43 -3.97
C TYR A 192 -4.79 -6.89 -4.35
N THR A 193 -3.56 -7.19 -4.78
CA THR A 193 -3.18 -8.50 -5.34
C THR A 193 -2.16 -9.21 -4.45
N LEU A 194 -2.40 -10.50 -4.19
CA LEU A 194 -1.45 -11.42 -3.59
C LEU A 194 -0.79 -12.28 -4.68
N LYS A 195 0.52 -12.13 -4.85
CA LYS A 195 1.29 -12.69 -5.97
C LYS A 195 2.20 -13.82 -5.54
N ASN A 196 2.48 -14.75 -6.46
CA ASN A 196 3.53 -15.77 -6.33
C ASN A 196 3.41 -16.68 -5.11
N ILE A 197 2.18 -16.96 -4.66
CA ILE A 197 1.97 -17.93 -3.56
C ILE A 197 2.33 -19.33 -4.06
N ARG A 198 3.28 -19.98 -3.38
CA ARG A 198 3.70 -21.35 -3.70
C ARG A 198 3.46 -22.29 -2.53
N LEU A 199 2.50 -23.19 -2.68
CA LEU A 199 2.21 -24.27 -1.75
C LEU A 199 2.90 -25.53 -2.25
N LYS A 200 3.75 -26.15 -1.43
CA LYS A 200 4.50 -27.34 -1.83
C LYS A 200 4.47 -28.41 -0.74
N SER A 201 4.16 -29.63 -1.12
CA SER A 201 4.27 -30.80 -0.24
C SER A 201 5.21 -31.83 -0.85
N LYS A 202 6.21 -32.28 -0.08
CA LYS A 202 7.18 -33.29 -0.51
C LYS A 202 7.32 -34.40 0.51
N SER A 203 7.32 -35.65 0.06
CA SER A 203 7.64 -36.79 0.92
C SER A 203 9.15 -37.01 1.01
N LYS A 204 9.70 -37.08 2.22
CA LYS A 204 11.07 -37.55 2.46
C LYS A 204 11.12 -39.07 2.50
N LYS A 205 12.30 -39.65 2.25
CA LYS A 205 12.49 -41.11 2.20
C LYS A 205 12.02 -41.86 3.45
N MET A 206 12.13 -41.25 4.62
CA MET A 206 11.74 -41.85 5.90
C MET A 206 10.29 -41.56 6.34
N ASP A 207 9.57 -40.70 5.61
CA ASP A 207 8.18 -40.37 5.95
C ASP A 207 7.30 -41.60 5.83
N GLN A 208 6.48 -41.83 6.87
CA GLN A 208 5.50 -42.91 6.96
C GLN A 208 4.06 -42.38 6.79
N ASP A 209 3.92 -41.18 6.24
CA ASP A 209 2.64 -40.55 6.03
C ASP A 209 1.79 -41.40 5.08
N THR A 210 0.53 -41.61 5.44
CA THR A 210 -0.46 -42.29 4.59
C THR A 210 -1.41 -41.31 3.88
N HIS A 211 -1.37 -40.05 4.29
CA HIS A 211 -2.18 -38.96 3.76
C HIS A 211 -1.42 -37.63 3.79
N LYS A 212 -1.75 -36.72 2.87
CA LYS A 212 -1.23 -35.34 2.83
C LYS A 212 -2.32 -34.35 2.44
N ASP A 213 -2.42 -33.29 3.22
CA ASP A 213 -3.23 -32.11 2.93
C ASP A 213 -2.34 -30.96 2.45
N LEU A 214 -2.78 -30.21 1.42
CA LEU A 214 -2.10 -29.01 0.96
C LEU A 214 -3.07 -27.95 0.43
N ALA A 215 -3.22 -26.85 1.17
CA ALA A 215 -3.95 -25.66 0.77
C ALA A 215 -3.50 -24.43 1.58
N LEU A 216 -4.03 -23.24 1.28
CA LEU A 216 -3.84 -22.05 2.13
C LEU A 216 -4.48 -22.23 3.51
N PHE A 217 -5.64 -22.87 3.57
CA PHE A 217 -6.38 -23.20 4.78
C PHE A 217 -6.72 -24.69 4.79
N TYR A 218 -6.71 -25.35 5.95
CA TYR A 218 -7.31 -26.67 6.03
C TYR A 218 -8.84 -26.53 5.97
N GLU A 219 -9.42 -25.71 6.85
CA GLU A 219 -10.85 -25.42 6.89
C GLU A 219 -11.13 -23.91 6.87
N LEU A 220 -12.06 -23.49 6.01
CA LEU A 220 -12.75 -22.20 6.10
C LEU A 220 -14.16 -22.43 6.64
N ASN A 221 -14.50 -21.76 7.74
CA ASN A 221 -15.76 -21.96 8.44
C ASN A 221 -16.40 -20.61 8.76
N GLY A 222 -17.41 -20.21 7.98
CA GLY A 222 -18.02 -18.89 8.08
C GLY A 222 -17.06 -17.74 7.73
N ALA A 223 -15.96 -18.02 7.03
CA ALA A 223 -14.98 -17.01 6.65
C ALA A 223 -15.52 -16.09 5.55
N GLU A 224 -15.06 -14.84 5.56
CA GLU A 224 -15.38 -13.85 4.53
C GLU A 224 -14.11 -13.40 3.82
N ILE A 225 -14.02 -13.58 2.51
CA ILE A 225 -12.88 -13.13 1.70
C ILE A 225 -13.40 -12.22 0.61
N GLU A 226 -12.97 -10.96 0.61
CA GLU A 226 -13.54 -9.96 -0.29
C GLU A 226 -12.50 -9.04 -0.93
N ASN A 227 -12.81 -8.60 -2.15
CA ASN A 227 -12.07 -7.57 -2.89
C ASN A 227 -10.58 -7.88 -2.98
N ILE A 228 -10.20 -9.09 -3.39
CA ILE A 228 -8.80 -9.51 -3.45
C ILE A 228 -8.51 -10.26 -4.73
N ASN A 229 -7.31 -10.04 -5.29
CA ASN A 229 -6.82 -10.76 -6.45
C ASN A 229 -5.71 -11.72 -6.03
N PHE A 230 -5.72 -12.93 -6.56
CA PHE A 230 -4.62 -13.89 -6.46
C PHE A 230 -3.99 -14.07 -7.84
N GLU A 231 -2.68 -13.86 -7.94
CA GLU A 231 -1.94 -13.92 -9.21
C GLU A 231 -0.74 -14.86 -9.09
N ASP A 232 -0.51 -15.69 -10.12
CA ASP A 232 0.64 -16.58 -10.25
C ASP A 232 0.79 -17.55 -9.05
N ALA A 233 -0.33 -18.12 -8.63
CA ALA A 233 -0.38 -19.10 -7.55
C ALA A 233 -0.04 -20.51 -8.05
N VAL A 234 0.70 -21.27 -7.24
CA VAL A 234 1.10 -22.64 -7.59
C VAL A 234 0.93 -23.60 -6.41
N VAL A 235 0.28 -24.73 -6.65
CA VAL A 235 0.21 -25.89 -5.74
C VAL A 235 0.98 -27.05 -6.37
N GLU A 236 2.11 -27.43 -5.78
CA GLU A 236 2.97 -28.51 -6.28
C GLU A 236 3.07 -29.67 -5.29
N LEU A 237 2.69 -30.86 -5.74
CA LEU A 237 2.80 -32.11 -4.99
C LEU A 237 3.99 -32.93 -5.51
N ASP A 238 4.84 -33.38 -4.59
CA ASP A 238 5.97 -34.28 -4.82
C ASP A 238 5.95 -35.39 -3.76
N VAL A 239 4.82 -36.07 -3.71
CA VAL A 239 4.47 -37.09 -2.72
C VAL A 239 4.84 -38.47 -3.28
N LYS A 240 5.20 -39.43 -2.41
CA LYS A 240 5.44 -40.83 -2.83
C LYS A 240 4.14 -41.49 -3.29
N SER A 241 4.26 -42.43 -4.23
CA SER A 241 3.17 -43.34 -4.60
C SER A 241 2.61 -44.10 -3.39
N GLY A 242 1.30 -44.36 -3.42
CA GLY A 242 0.57 -45.07 -2.36
C GLY A 242 0.11 -44.18 -1.19
N ILE A 243 0.35 -42.87 -1.24
CA ILE A 243 -0.12 -41.90 -0.25
C ILE A 243 -1.35 -41.18 -0.81
N SER A 244 -2.42 -41.11 -0.04
CA SER A 244 -3.61 -40.33 -0.43
C SER A 244 -3.36 -38.83 -0.27
N VAL A 245 -3.98 -38.00 -1.11
CA VAL A 245 -3.72 -36.55 -1.11
C VAL A 245 -5.00 -35.77 -1.32
N ASP A 246 -5.21 -34.78 -0.46
CA ASP A 246 -6.19 -33.72 -0.63
C ASP A 246 -5.46 -32.40 -0.87
N ALA A 247 -5.70 -31.74 -2.01
CA ALA A 247 -5.04 -30.48 -2.30
C ALA A 247 -5.92 -29.51 -3.08
N ALA A 248 -5.85 -28.24 -2.70
CA ALA A 248 -6.48 -27.15 -3.42
C ALA A 248 -5.70 -25.86 -3.20
N PHE A 249 -6.03 -24.78 -3.91
CA PHE A 249 -5.39 -23.50 -3.64
C PHE A 249 -5.87 -22.89 -2.33
N LEU A 250 -7.20 -22.74 -2.18
CA LEU A 250 -7.77 -21.94 -1.09
C LEU A 250 -7.97 -22.77 0.17
N ALA A 251 -8.79 -23.82 0.14
CA ALA A 251 -8.98 -24.67 1.32
C ALA A 251 -9.22 -26.14 0.98
N ILE A 252 -8.94 -27.05 1.93
CA ILE A 252 -9.41 -28.44 1.79
C ILE A 252 -10.92 -28.46 1.97
N LYS A 253 -11.43 -27.82 3.04
CA LYS A 253 -12.85 -27.76 3.38
C LYS A 253 -13.34 -26.31 3.44
N SER A 254 -14.50 -26.06 2.84
CA SER A 254 -15.23 -24.80 2.96
C SER A 254 -16.64 -25.06 3.46
N THR A 255 -17.01 -24.43 4.58
CA THR A 255 -18.38 -24.43 5.12
C THR A 255 -18.85 -23.00 5.32
N ASP A 256 -20.01 -22.65 4.75
CA ASP A 256 -20.67 -21.34 4.89
C ASP A 256 -19.74 -20.13 4.62
N THR A 257 -18.72 -20.32 3.78
CA THR A 257 -17.74 -19.27 3.43
C THR A 257 -18.34 -18.33 2.38
N THR A 258 -18.03 -17.04 2.49
CA THR A 258 -18.44 -16.04 1.50
C THR A 258 -17.21 -15.49 0.77
N LEU A 259 -17.24 -15.58 -0.56
CA LEU A 259 -16.28 -15.00 -1.47
C LEU A 259 -16.96 -13.88 -2.27
N SER A 260 -16.44 -12.66 -2.18
CA SER A 260 -17.05 -11.48 -2.83
C SER A 260 -16.01 -10.68 -3.61
N ASN A 261 -16.17 -10.55 -4.92
CA ASN A 261 -15.24 -9.83 -5.80
C ASN A 261 -13.79 -10.34 -5.65
N VAL A 262 -13.61 -11.65 -5.88
CA VAL A 262 -12.32 -12.34 -5.76
C VAL A 262 -11.90 -12.86 -7.13
N LYS A 263 -10.70 -12.48 -7.60
CA LYS A 263 -10.17 -12.95 -8.89
C LYS A 263 -8.97 -13.85 -8.70
N PHE A 264 -8.93 -14.97 -9.43
CA PHE A 264 -7.77 -15.85 -9.51
C PHE A 264 -7.22 -15.80 -10.94
N THR A 265 -5.94 -15.46 -11.11
CA THR A 265 -5.27 -15.39 -12.42
C THR A 265 -4.00 -16.23 -12.38
N ASN A 266 -3.81 -17.10 -13.37
CA ASN A 266 -2.65 -17.99 -13.48
C ASN A 266 -2.48 -18.89 -12.24
N LEU A 267 -3.47 -19.73 -11.97
CA LEU A 267 -3.39 -20.76 -10.93
C LEU A 267 -2.96 -22.09 -11.56
N THR A 268 -1.87 -22.67 -11.07
CA THR A 268 -1.40 -24.00 -11.49
C THR A 268 -1.40 -24.98 -10.34
N ILE A 269 -2.03 -26.14 -10.51
CA ILE A 269 -2.03 -27.25 -9.56
C ILE A 269 -1.42 -28.47 -10.26
N THR A 270 -0.41 -29.09 -9.66
CA THR A 270 0.26 -30.27 -10.22
C THR A 270 0.39 -31.38 -9.18
N SER A 271 -0.20 -32.54 -9.45
CA SER A 271 -0.19 -33.70 -8.54
C SER A 271 1.13 -34.47 -8.46
N GLY A 272 1.97 -34.29 -9.49
CA GLY A 272 3.31 -34.86 -9.55
C GLY A 272 3.34 -36.37 -9.80
N LYS A 273 4.50 -37.00 -9.56
CA LYS A 273 4.73 -38.41 -9.92
C LYS A 273 4.12 -39.43 -8.95
N GLY A 274 3.71 -38.98 -7.77
CA GLY A 274 3.04 -39.84 -6.78
C GLY A 274 1.61 -40.20 -7.18
N ASP A 275 1.01 -39.36 -8.02
CA ASP A 275 -0.31 -39.57 -8.60
C ASP A 275 -0.21 -40.58 -9.77
N ASP A 276 -0.09 -41.85 -9.42
CA ASP A 276 0.04 -42.98 -10.35
C ASP A 276 -1.20 -43.90 -10.35
N GLY A 277 -2.29 -43.45 -9.72
CA GLY A 277 -3.54 -44.19 -9.56
C GLY A 277 -3.54 -45.27 -8.48
N GLN A 278 -2.45 -45.43 -7.71
CA GLN A 278 -2.42 -46.41 -6.61
C GLN A 278 -3.08 -45.89 -5.32
N ALA A 279 -3.23 -44.58 -5.18
CA ALA A 279 -3.88 -43.93 -4.05
C ALA A 279 -4.84 -42.85 -4.52
N LEU A 280 -5.78 -42.49 -3.64
CA LEU A 280 -6.77 -41.46 -3.92
C LEU A 280 -6.13 -40.07 -3.89
N TYR A 281 -6.29 -39.33 -4.99
CA TYR A 281 -5.95 -37.91 -5.08
C TYR A 281 -7.24 -37.14 -5.29
N GLN A 282 -7.59 -36.25 -4.36
CA GLN A 282 -8.70 -35.31 -4.48
C GLN A 282 -8.12 -33.91 -4.64
N LEU A 283 -8.37 -33.30 -5.79
CA LEU A 283 -7.82 -32.00 -6.15
C LEU A 283 -8.96 -31.01 -6.39
N GLY A 284 -8.87 -29.83 -5.79
CA GLY A 284 -9.77 -28.71 -6.04
C GLY A 284 -9.02 -27.54 -6.67
N ASP A 285 -9.65 -26.77 -7.55
CA ASP A 285 -9.12 -25.44 -7.88
C ASP A 285 -9.08 -24.56 -6.61
N LEU A 286 -10.22 -24.28 -6.00
CA LEU A 286 -10.33 -23.56 -4.72
C LEU A 286 -10.53 -24.51 -3.54
N PHE A 287 -11.39 -25.52 -3.71
CA PHE A 287 -11.83 -26.39 -2.62
C PHE A 287 -11.83 -27.86 -3.01
N VAL A 288 -11.37 -28.74 -2.11
CA VAL A 288 -11.60 -30.18 -2.26
C VAL A 288 -13.06 -30.50 -1.94
N GLU A 289 -13.54 -30.02 -0.79
CA GLU A 289 -14.92 -30.16 -0.31
C GLU A 289 -15.52 -28.79 -0.02
N GLU A 290 -16.74 -28.55 -0.48
CA GLU A 290 -17.45 -27.30 -0.22
C GLU A 290 -18.91 -27.57 0.20
N SER A 291 -19.42 -26.76 1.13
CA SER A 291 -20.82 -26.76 1.52
C SER A 291 -21.27 -25.36 1.92
N GLY A 292 -22.35 -24.87 1.30
CA GLY A 292 -22.93 -23.56 1.65
C GLY A 292 -22.07 -22.36 1.25
N THR A 293 -21.03 -22.57 0.43
CA THR A 293 -20.15 -21.50 -0.03
C THR A 293 -20.92 -20.54 -0.94
N LYS A 294 -20.84 -19.24 -0.67
CA LYS A 294 -21.44 -18.19 -1.50
C LYS A 294 -20.34 -17.48 -2.27
N ALA A 295 -20.51 -17.39 -3.59
CA ALA A 295 -19.59 -16.68 -4.47
C ALA A 295 -20.36 -15.60 -5.23
N ASP A 296 -19.94 -14.34 -5.09
CA ASP A 296 -20.44 -13.20 -5.83
C ASP A 296 -19.28 -12.45 -6.49
N GLY A 297 -19.30 -12.27 -7.80
CA GLY A 297 -18.18 -11.67 -8.54
C GLY A 297 -16.85 -12.44 -8.40
N VAL A 298 -16.91 -13.77 -8.25
CA VAL A 298 -15.71 -14.63 -8.20
C VAL A 298 -15.37 -15.10 -9.60
N SER A 299 -14.10 -15.02 -10.01
CA SER A 299 -13.68 -15.46 -11.35
C SER A 299 -12.30 -16.07 -11.38
N GLY A 300 -12.10 -16.99 -12.32
CA GLY A 300 -10.83 -17.65 -12.61
C GLY A 300 -10.40 -17.41 -14.05
N GLU A 301 -9.13 -17.06 -14.26
CA GLU A 301 -8.49 -16.90 -15.56
C GLU A 301 -7.19 -17.73 -15.58
N ASN A 302 -7.02 -18.57 -16.62
CA ASN A 302 -5.87 -19.47 -16.77
C ASN A 302 -5.67 -20.41 -15.57
N ILE A 303 -6.68 -21.23 -15.28
CA ILE A 303 -6.67 -22.21 -14.18
C ILE A 303 -6.29 -23.60 -14.71
N GLU A 304 -5.06 -24.04 -14.44
CA GLU A 304 -4.51 -25.31 -14.90
C GLU A 304 -4.40 -26.32 -13.76
N ILE A 305 -4.96 -27.51 -13.96
CA ILE A 305 -4.78 -28.66 -13.06
C ILE A 305 -4.20 -29.80 -13.89
N THR A 306 -2.97 -30.20 -13.57
CA THR A 306 -2.30 -31.36 -14.17
C THR A 306 -2.29 -32.50 -13.19
N ALA A 307 -3.09 -33.53 -13.47
CA ALA A 307 -3.22 -34.72 -12.64
C ALA A 307 -3.36 -35.99 -13.48
N SER A 308 -3.28 -37.16 -12.84
CA SER A 308 -3.55 -38.44 -13.50
C SER A 308 -5.04 -38.60 -13.81
N ASP A 309 -5.37 -39.52 -14.72
CA ASP A 309 -6.76 -39.86 -15.05
C ASP A 309 -7.54 -40.48 -13.87
N ALA A 310 -6.84 -40.90 -12.81
CA ALA A 310 -7.44 -41.49 -11.61
C ALA A 310 -7.78 -40.44 -10.53
N ALA A 311 -7.27 -39.20 -10.66
CA ALA A 311 -7.52 -38.14 -9.69
C ALA A 311 -8.97 -37.65 -9.78
N LEU A 312 -9.56 -37.37 -8.61
CA LEU A 312 -10.86 -36.71 -8.51
C LEU A 312 -10.64 -35.20 -8.52
N ILE A 313 -11.16 -34.51 -9.53
CA ILE A 313 -10.96 -33.07 -9.71
C ILE A 313 -12.28 -32.33 -9.45
N ASN A 314 -12.27 -31.40 -8.50
CA ASN A 314 -13.33 -30.44 -8.24
C ASN A 314 -12.98 -29.09 -8.88
N ARG A 315 -13.91 -28.53 -9.66
CA ARG A 315 -13.75 -27.26 -10.37
C ARG A 315 -14.83 -26.29 -9.90
N PHE A 316 -14.54 -25.51 -8.88
CA PHE A 316 -15.45 -24.49 -8.37
C PHE A 316 -15.59 -23.29 -9.32
N LEU A 317 -14.48 -22.85 -9.91
CA LEU A 317 -14.42 -21.64 -10.76
C LEU A 317 -15.10 -21.82 -12.12
N ASP A 318 -15.26 -23.06 -12.59
CA ASP A 318 -15.98 -23.36 -13.84
C ASP A 318 -17.51 -23.33 -13.66
N VAL A 319 -18.00 -23.43 -12.41
CA VAL A 319 -19.43 -23.54 -12.07
C VAL A 319 -20.06 -22.16 -11.77
N THR A 320 -19.24 -21.14 -11.51
CA THR A 320 -19.66 -19.81 -11.00
C THR A 320 -19.49 -18.65 -12.01
N GLN A 321 -19.64 -18.92 -13.32
CA GLN A 321 -19.69 -17.86 -14.36
C GLN A 321 -21.07 -17.20 -14.50
#